data_AF-A0A3R9ZC45-F1
#
_entry.id   AF-A0A3R9ZC45-F1
#
_cell.length_a   1.000
_cell.length_b   1.000
_cell.length_c   1.000
_cell.angle_alpha   90.00
_cell.angle_beta   90.00
_cell.angle_gamma   90.00
#
_symmetry.space_group_name_H-M   'P 1'
#
loop_
_entity.id
_entity.type
_entity.pdbx_description
1 polymer ?
#
loop_
_entity_poly.entity_id
_entity_poly.type
_entity_poly.pdbx_seq_one_letter_code
_entity_poly.pdbx_strand_id
1 'polypeptide(L)'
;SAMIASIAAEGQPTKPAPFGHALNALAKERDDIVGLSADLSKYTDLHIFAKENPDKFFQMGMAEQLLMSAAAGLAREGFVPFATTYAVFASRRAYDFICMAIAEDNLNVKIVAALPGLTTGYGPSHQATDDIAIFR
;
A
#
# COMPACT_ATOMS: atom_id res chain seq x y z
N SER A 1 -4.11 20.81 7.40
CA SER A 1 -5.50 20.46 7.07
C SER A 1 -5.52 20.00 5.62
N ALA A 2 -5.33 18.70 5.38
CA ALA A 2 -5.53 18.15 4.05
C ALA A 2 -6.98 17.67 4.02
N MET A 3 -7.81 18.40 3.27
CA MET A 3 -9.22 18.12 3.09
C MET A 3 -9.40 16.73 2.46
N ILE A 4 -9.47 15.70 3.29
CA ILE A 4 -10.14 14.46 2.91
C ILE A 4 -11.62 14.84 2.92
N ALA A 5 -12.12 15.31 1.77
CA ALA A 5 -13.54 15.35 1.52
C ALA A 5 -13.99 13.88 1.50
N SER A 6 -14.32 13.36 2.68
CA SER A 6 -14.90 12.04 2.80
C SER A 6 -16.22 12.07 2.05
N ILE A 7 -16.36 11.19 1.05
CA ILE A 7 -17.65 10.97 0.37
C ILE A 7 -18.64 10.22 1.25
N ALA A 8 -18.22 9.81 2.46
CA ALA A 8 -19.08 9.13 3.41
C ALA A 8 -20.17 10.08 3.93
N ALA A 9 -21.40 9.56 4.03
CA ALA A 9 -22.50 10.30 4.63
C ALA A 9 -22.26 10.51 6.14
N GLU A 10 -22.87 11.55 6.71
CA GLU A 10 -22.84 11.77 8.15
C GLU A 10 -23.42 10.56 8.91
N GLY A 11 -22.75 10.14 9.98
CA GLY A 11 -23.15 8.95 10.75
C GLY A 11 -22.83 7.60 10.11
N GLN A 12 -22.14 7.57 8.96
CA GLN A 12 -21.71 6.30 8.36
C GLN A 12 -20.77 5.55 9.32
N PRO A 13 -21.07 4.29 9.68
CA PRO A 13 -20.20 3.49 10.53
C PRO A 13 -18.83 3.32 9.87
N THR A 14 -17.77 3.64 10.60
CA THR A 14 -16.39 3.43 10.14
C THR A 14 -15.63 2.58 11.14
N LYS A 15 -14.64 1.85 10.64
CA LYS A 15 -13.65 1.15 11.47
C LYS A 15 -12.31 1.87 11.31
N PRO A 16 -11.64 2.29 12.40
CA PRO A 16 -10.34 2.92 12.30
C PRO A 16 -9.27 1.90 11.93
N ALA A 17 -8.41 2.30 10.98
CA ALA A 17 -7.22 1.57 10.54
C ALA A 17 -7.35 0.04 10.42
N PRO A 18 -8.42 -0.49 9.79
CA PRO A 18 -8.72 -1.92 9.82
C PRO A 18 -7.61 -2.76 9.21
N PHE A 19 -6.93 -2.26 8.17
CA PHE A 19 -5.83 -2.96 7.53
C PHE A 19 -4.61 -3.07 8.44
N GLY A 20 -4.18 -1.96 9.05
CA GLY A 20 -3.02 -1.94 9.94
C GLY A 20 -3.19 -2.86 11.15
N HIS A 21 -4.38 -2.88 11.75
CA HIS A 21 -4.68 -3.80 12.86
C HIS A 21 -4.66 -5.27 12.44
N ALA A 22 -5.21 -5.60 11.27
CA ALA A 22 -5.20 -6.96 10.76
C ALA A 22 -3.78 -7.43 10.43
N LEU A 23 -2.97 -6.58 9.80
CA LEU A 23 -1.58 -6.91 9.47
C LEU A 23 -0.72 -7.12 10.72
N ASN A 24 -0.94 -6.33 11.78
CA ASN A 24 -0.28 -6.53 13.07
C ASN A 24 -0.67 -7.86 13.73
N ALA A 25 -1.92 -8.27 13.63
CA ALA A 25 -2.34 -9.58 14.14
C ALA A 25 -1.61 -10.69 13.37
N LEU A 26 -1.53 -10.60 12.04
CA LEU A 26 -0.82 -11.55 11.21
C LEU A 26 0.67 -11.63 11.53
N ALA A 27 1.34 -10.49 11.72
CA ALA A 27 2.78 -10.44 11.99
C ALA A 27 3.18 -10.94 13.39
N LYS A 28 2.23 -11.13 14.31
CA LYS A 28 2.45 -11.83 15.58
C LYS A 28 2.57 -13.35 15.41
N GLU A 29 1.97 -13.89 14.35
CA GLU A 29 1.96 -15.32 14.05
C GLU A 29 3.00 -15.69 12.98
N ARG A 30 3.56 -14.68 12.30
CA ARG A 30 4.41 -14.84 11.12
C ARG A 30 5.57 -13.84 11.11
N ASP A 31 6.78 -14.37 11.22
CA ASP A 31 8.00 -13.56 11.22
C ASP A 31 8.45 -13.10 9.84
N ASP A 32 7.92 -13.69 8.77
CA ASP A 32 8.23 -13.36 7.39
C ASP A 32 7.45 -12.14 6.87
N ILE A 33 6.51 -11.59 7.64
CA ILE A 33 5.69 -10.44 7.23
C ILE A 33 6.46 -9.14 7.43
N VAL A 34 6.56 -8.35 6.35
CA VAL A 34 7.18 -7.02 6.37
C VAL A 34 6.27 -5.98 5.73
N GLY A 35 6.29 -4.77 6.25
CA GLY A 35 5.46 -3.66 5.78
C GLY A 35 6.31 -2.59 5.08
N LEU A 36 5.92 -2.18 3.88
CA LEU A 36 6.63 -1.14 3.13
C LEU A 36 5.68 0.01 2.76
N SER A 37 6.18 1.24 2.80
CA SER A 37 5.41 2.42 2.38
C SER A 37 6.22 3.36 1.51
N ALA A 38 5.53 4.09 0.62
CA ALA A 38 6.09 5.22 -0.11
C ALA A 38 5.65 6.57 0.50
N ASP A 39 6.03 6.83 1.75
CA ASP A 39 5.68 8.03 2.54
C ASP A 39 4.16 8.24 2.77
N LEU A 40 3.38 7.16 2.73
CA LEU A 40 1.92 7.22 2.85
C LEU A 40 1.36 6.37 3.99
N SER A 41 2.21 5.89 4.90
CA SER A 41 1.83 4.95 5.97
C SER A 41 0.70 5.47 6.87
N LYS A 42 0.63 6.79 7.09
CA LYS A 42 -0.46 7.41 7.83
C LYS A 42 -1.83 7.26 7.14
N TYR A 43 -1.84 7.28 5.81
CA TYR A 43 -3.05 7.26 4.98
C TYR A 43 -3.42 5.86 4.48
N THR A 44 -2.52 4.89 4.60
CA THR A 44 -2.71 3.49 4.20
C THR A 44 -2.86 2.56 5.41
N ASP A 45 -3.16 3.10 6.60
CA ASP A 45 -3.19 2.40 7.90
C ASP A 45 -1.86 1.80 8.39
N LEU A 46 -0.84 1.74 7.53
CA LEU A 46 0.42 1.07 7.82
C LEU A 46 1.23 1.75 8.95
N HIS A 47 0.88 2.97 9.35
CA HIS A 47 1.44 3.63 10.55
C HIS A 47 1.19 2.83 11.83
N ILE A 48 0.09 2.08 11.91
CA ILE A 48 -0.17 1.17 13.03
C ILE A 48 0.83 0.01 13.03
N PHE A 49 1.19 -0.49 11.84
CA PHE A 49 2.21 -1.52 11.69
C PHE A 49 3.61 -1.01 12.01
N ALA A 50 3.96 0.16 11.48
CA ALA A 50 5.25 0.81 11.72
C ALA A 50 5.54 1.04 13.21
N LYS A 51 4.50 1.37 14.00
CA LYS A 51 4.64 1.60 15.44
C LYS A 51 4.89 0.30 16.22
N GLU A 52 4.16 -0.76 15.90
CA GLU A 52 4.20 -2.01 16.67
C GLU A 52 5.33 -2.95 16.22
N ASN A 53 5.76 -2.86 14.95
CA ASN A 53 6.81 -3.70 14.36
C ASN A 53 7.87 -2.84 13.63
N PRO A 54 8.58 -1.95 14.35
CA PRO A 54 9.51 -0.99 13.73
C PRO A 54 10.68 -1.65 13.00
N ASP A 55 11.06 -2.87 13.40
CA ASP A 55 12.10 -3.71 12.78
C ASP A 55 11.62 -4.42 11.50
N LYS A 56 10.30 -4.56 11.31
CA LYS A 56 9.67 -5.17 10.12
C LYS A 56 9.07 -4.12 9.17
N PHE A 57 9.23 -2.84 9.47
CA PHE A 57 8.68 -1.73 8.67
C PHE A 57 9.78 -0.96 7.92
N PHE A 58 9.56 -0.72 6.63
CA PHE A 58 10.50 -0.01 5.77
C PHE A 58 9.84 1.17 5.06
N GLN A 59 10.38 2.36 5.28
CA GLN A 59 9.98 3.58 4.59
C GLN A 59 10.85 3.79 3.34
N MET A 60 10.20 3.94 2.18
CA MET A 60 10.86 4.07 0.88
C MET A 60 10.88 5.52 0.37
N GLY A 61 10.26 6.45 1.10
CA GLY A 61 10.05 7.84 0.64
C GLY A 61 9.03 7.91 -0.50
N MET A 62 8.90 9.06 -1.16
CA MET A 62 7.99 9.23 -2.32
C MET A 62 8.55 8.57 -3.60
N ALA A 63 8.87 7.28 -3.54
CA ALA A 63 9.55 6.51 -4.58
C ALA A 63 8.89 5.14 -4.79
N GLU A 64 7.74 5.10 -5.46
CA GLU A 64 6.95 3.89 -5.64
C GLU A 64 7.64 2.83 -6.52
N GLN A 65 8.52 3.25 -7.43
CA GLN A 65 9.34 2.33 -8.21
C GLN A 65 10.33 1.58 -7.30
N LEU A 66 10.98 2.30 -6.38
CA LEU A 66 11.84 1.69 -5.35
C LEU A 66 11.01 0.80 -4.42
N LEU A 67 9.82 1.24 -4.00
CA LEU A 67 8.91 0.44 -3.17
C LEU A 67 8.63 -0.94 -3.77
N MET A 68 8.30 -1.00 -5.06
CA MET A 68 7.98 -2.26 -5.74
C MET A 68 9.23 -3.13 -5.94
N SER A 69 10.36 -2.54 -6.34
CA SER A 69 11.63 -3.28 -6.49
C SER A 69 12.16 -3.83 -5.16
N ALA A 70 12.05 -3.05 -4.07
CA ALA A 70 12.45 -3.50 -2.74
C ALA A 70 11.54 -4.63 -2.24
N ALA A 71 10.23 -4.53 -2.49
CA ALA A 71 9.29 -5.62 -2.20
C ALA A 71 9.63 -6.88 -3.00
N ALA A 72 9.93 -6.77 -4.29
CA ALA A 72 10.38 -7.90 -5.10
C ALA A 72 11.64 -8.57 -4.52
N GLY A 73 12.64 -7.77 -4.12
CA GLY A 73 13.85 -8.28 -3.47
C GLY A 73 13.57 -9.02 -2.17
N LEU A 74 12.75 -8.45 -1.28
CA LEU A 74 12.36 -9.09 -0.02
C LEU A 74 11.59 -10.39 -0.25
N ALA A 75 10.71 -10.43 -1.25
CA ALA A 75 9.98 -11.64 -1.59
C ALA A 75 10.90 -12.77 -2.07
N ARG A 76 11.98 -12.45 -2.79
CA ARG A 76 13.01 -13.42 -3.21
C ARG A 76 13.83 -13.97 -2.03
N GLU A 77 14.01 -13.17 -0.98
CA GLU A 77 14.65 -13.58 0.27
C GLU A 77 13.71 -14.33 1.23
N GLY A 78 12.48 -14.66 0.79
CA GLY A 78 11.54 -15.47 1.57
C GLY A 78 10.59 -14.68 2.47
N PHE A 79 10.61 -13.35 2.42
CA PHE A 79 9.62 -12.52 3.12
C PHE A 79 8.31 -12.41 2.35
N VAL A 80 7.27 -11.95 3.02
CA VAL A 80 5.97 -11.60 2.44
C VAL A 80 5.73 -10.10 2.63
N PRO A 81 6.15 -9.28 1.67
CA PRO A 81 6.04 -7.83 1.75
C PRO A 81 4.62 -7.34 1.45
N PHE A 82 4.11 -6.50 2.34
CA PHE A 82 2.91 -5.68 2.13
C PHE A 82 3.32 -4.26 1.76
N ALA A 83 3.36 -3.98 0.46
CA ALA A 83 3.73 -2.68 -0.09
C ALA A 83 2.50 -1.77 -0.20
N THR A 84 2.54 -0.61 0.44
CA THR A 84 1.43 0.35 0.51
C THR A 84 1.73 1.67 -0.19
N THR A 85 0.79 2.12 -1.01
CA THR A 85 0.79 3.45 -1.64
C THR A 85 -0.64 3.80 -2.09
N TYR A 86 -0.86 4.90 -2.81
CA TYR A 86 -2.15 5.17 -3.46
C TYR A 86 -2.29 4.44 -4.79
N ALA A 87 -3.53 4.10 -5.14
CA ALA A 87 -3.87 3.37 -6.36
C ALA A 87 -3.31 4.05 -7.61
N VAL A 88 -3.41 5.37 -7.74
CA VAL A 88 -2.81 6.11 -8.86
C VAL A 88 -1.29 5.94 -8.96
N PHE A 89 -0.59 5.85 -7.83
CA PHE A 89 0.86 5.75 -7.82
C PHE A 89 1.31 4.32 -8.08
N ALA A 90 0.60 3.32 -7.55
CA ALA A 90 0.80 1.94 -7.94
C ALA A 90 0.56 1.72 -9.44
N SER A 91 -0.61 2.14 -9.95
CA SER A 91 -1.05 1.82 -11.32
C SER A 91 -0.43 2.68 -12.41
N ARG A 92 -0.04 3.93 -12.13
CA ARG A 92 0.52 4.83 -13.17
C ARG A 92 2.01 5.07 -13.04
N ARG A 93 2.55 5.17 -11.81
CA ARG A 93 3.97 5.49 -11.57
C ARG A 93 4.84 4.24 -11.47
N ALA A 94 4.33 3.17 -10.86
CA ALA A 94 5.10 1.97 -10.55
C ALA A 94 4.77 0.76 -11.44
N TYR A 95 3.86 0.89 -12.40
CA TYR A 95 3.32 -0.23 -13.18
C TYR A 95 4.39 -1.11 -13.83
N ASP A 96 5.33 -0.52 -14.56
CA ASP A 96 6.40 -1.27 -15.22
C ASP A 96 7.24 -2.10 -14.23
N PHE A 97 7.52 -1.55 -13.05
CA PHE A 97 8.23 -2.25 -11.99
C PHE A 97 7.40 -3.39 -11.37
N ILE A 98 6.08 -3.22 -11.27
CA ILE A 98 5.18 -4.30 -10.84
C ILE A 98 5.22 -5.44 -11.87
N CYS A 99 5.09 -5.12 -13.15
CA CYS A 99 5.12 -6.12 -14.22
C CYS A 99 6.46 -6.87 -14.24
N MET A 100 7.56 -6.12 -14.34
CA MET A 100 8.89 -6.69 -14.57
C MET A 100 9.53 -7.30 -13.32
N ALA A 101 9.35 -6.70 -12.14
CA ALA A 101 10.03 -7.17 -10.93
C ALA A 101 9.19 -8.13 -10.08
N ILE A 102 7.86 -8.07 -10.19
CA ILE A 102 6.95 -8.85 -9.32
C ILE A 102 6.15 -9.89 -10.13
N ALA A 103 5.43 -9.46 -11.16
CA ALA A 103 4.46 -10.30 -11.85
C ALA A 103 5.13 -11.36 -12.75
N GLU A 104 6.19 -10.98 -13.48
CA GLU A 104 6.93 -11.89 -14.37
C GLU A 104 7.41 -13.15 -13.65
N ASP A 105 7.96 -12.99 -12.44
CA ASP A 105 8.44 -14.10 -11.61
C ASP A 105 7.39 -14.66 -10.64
N ASN A 106 6.15 -14.16 -10.71
CA ASN A 106 5.05 -14.53 -9.81
C ASN A 106 5.43 -14.45 -8.32
N LEU A 107 6.09 -13.36 -7.92
CA LEU A 107 6.60 -13.20 -6.55
C LEU A 107 5.47 -12.99 -5.53
N ASN A 108 5.72 -13.44 -4.29
CA ASN A 108 4.77 -13.36 -3.19
C ASN A 108 4.68 -11.96 -2.56
N VAL A 109 4.37 -10.94 -3.36
CA VAL A 109 4.16 -9.56 -2.90
C VAL A 109 2.68 -9.29 -2.71
N LYS A 110 2.33 -8.45 -1.71
CA LYS A 110 0.97 -7.94 -1.50
C LYS A 110 0.99 -6.43 -1.73
N ILE A 111 0.40 -5.98 -2.83
CA ILE A 111 0.26 -4.56 -3.16
C ILE A 111 -1.08 -4.09 -2.60
N VAL A 112 -1.05 -3.16 -1.66
CA VAL A 112 -2.24 -2.61 -1.00
C VAL A 112 -2.35 -1.13 -1.34
N ALA A 113 -3.24 -0.83 -2.27
CA ALA A 113 -3.44 0.50 -2.82
C ALA A 113 -4.63 1.21 -2.16
N ALA A 114 -4.37 2.34 -1.50
CA ALA A 114 -5.42 3.20 -0.92
C ALA A 114 -5.92 4.25 -1.94
N LEU A 115 -7.02 4.93 -1.62
CA LEU A 115 -7.70 5.91 -2.49
C LEU A 115 -8.03 5.38 -3.91
N PRO A 116 -8.69 4.22 -4.06
CA PRO A 116 -9.16 3.77 -5.37
C PRO A 116 -10.31 4.65 -5.89
N GLY A 117 -10.50 4.72 -7.20
CA GLY A 117 -11.63 5.41 -7.82
C GLY A 117 -11.72 6.90 -7.48
N LEU A 118 -12.96 7.36 -7.23
CA LEU A 118 -13.30 8.76 -6.95
C LEU A 118 -13.36 9.09 -5.45
N THR A 119 -12.67 8.32 -4.61
CA THR A 119 -12.78 8.39 -3.15
C THR A 119 -12.04 9.58 -2.51
N THR A 120 -11.47 10.48 -3.33
CA THR A 120 -10.62 11.59 -2.87
C THR A 120 -11.00 12.94 -3.45
N GLY A 121 -10.83 13.99 -2.63
CA GLY A 121 -10.99 15.40 -3.01
C GLY A 121 -9.75 16.04 -3.64
N TYR A 122 -8.62 15.32 -3.76
CA TYR A 122 -7.38 15.84 -4.38
C TYR A 122 -7.47 16.06 -5.90
N GLY A 123 -8.61 15.73 -6.52
CA GLY A 123 -8.86 15.92 -7.94
C GLY A 123 -8.27 14.81 -8.82
N PRO A 124 -8.30 14.98 -10.16
CA PRO A 124 -7.99 13.93 -11.12
C PRO A 124 -6.60 13.30 -10.98
N SER A 125 -5.63 14.03 -10.43
CA SER A 125 -4.27 13.53 -10.19
C SER A 125 -4.20 12.37 -9.18
N HIS A 126 -5.18 12.26 -8.29
CA HIS A 126 -5.25 11.23 -7.25
C HIS A 126 -6.46 10.28 -7.40
N GLN A 127 -7.26 10.46 -8.45
CA GLN A 127 -8.40 9.60 -8.75
C GLN A 127 -7.96 8.44 -9.65
N ALA A 128 -7.96 7.23 -9.09
CA ALA A 128 -7.58 6.01 -9.78
C ALA A 128 -8.82 5.35 -10.41
N THR A 129 -9.24 5.85 -11.57
CA THR A 129 -10.42 5.33 -12.29
C THR A 129 -10.09 4.19 -13.26
N ASP A 130 -8.80 3.90 -13.42
CA ASP A 130 -8.19 3.02 -14.41
C ASP A 130 -7.34 1.90 -13.78
N ASP A 131 -7.15 1.90 -12.46
CA ASP A 131 -6.32 0.93 -11.73
C ASP A 131 -6.78 -0.52 -11.92
N ILE A 132 -8.09 -0.80 -11.84
CA ILE A 132 -8.64 -2.13 -12.11
C ILE A 132 -8.42 -2.55 -13.56
N ALA A 133 -8.47 -1.62 -14.50
CA ALA A 133 -8.23 -1.93 -15.91
C ALA A 133 -6.74 -2.17 -16.22
N ILE A 134 -5.85 -1.49 -15.50
CA ILE A 134 -4.39 -1.63 -15.61
C ILE A 134 -3.92 -2.95 -15.00
N PHE A 135 -4.50 -3.38 -13.88
CA PHE A 135 -4.03 -4.57 -13.14
C PHE A 135 -4.73 -5.90 -13.49
N ARG A 136 -5.74 -5.91 -14.38
CA ARG A 136 -6.49 -7.15 -14.74
C ARG A 136 -5.85 -7.96 -15.86
#